data_AF-A0A1S8AUR4-F1
#
_entry.id   AF-A0A1S8AUR4-F1
#
_cell.length_a   1.000
_cell.length_b   1.000
_cell.length_c   1.000
_cell.angle_alpha   90.00
_cell.angle_beta   90.00
_cell.angle_gamma   90.00
#
_symmetry.space_group_name_H-M   'P 1'
#
loop_
_entity.id
_entity.type
_entity.pdbx_description
1 polymer ?
#
loop_
_entity_poly.entity_id
_entity_poly.type
_entity_poly.pdbx_seq_one_letter_code
_entity_poly.pdbx_strand_id
1 'polypeptide(L)'
;MADTESRGETRADDENRREDDSPDSVPECHRRGCTERATFVALERYQEETGHGAVEAEAALCQDHAAEESPANLDGNYAEYVFRVEPL
;
A
#
# COMPACT_ATOMS: atom_id res chain seq x y z
N MET A 1 -51.91 23.01 24.47
CA MET A 1 -51.42 23.55 23.18
C MET A 1 -49.94 23.20 23.20
N ALA A 2 -49.54 21.98 22.80
CA ALA A 2 -49.26 21.57 21.41
C ALA A 2 -48.13 22.48 20.86
N ASP A 3 -46.94 22.04 20.44
CA ASP A 3 -46.48 20.78 19.88
C ASP A 3 -44.93 20.67 20.04
N THR A 4 -44.44 19.42 20.01
CA THR A 4 -43.25 18.92 19.29
C THR A 4 -42.46 19.98 18.49
N GLU A 5 -41.13 20.04 18.54
CA GLU A 5 -40.31 19.06 17.82
C GLU A 5 -38.80 19.11 18.13
N SER A 6 -38.25 17.90 18.27
CA SER A 6 -36.83 17.57 18.18
C SER A 6 -36.18 18.25 16.98
N ARG A 7 -35.23 19.15 17.21
CA ARG A 7 -34.17 19.37 16.23
C ARG A 7 -33.03 18.42 16.56
N GLY A 8 -33.14 17.23 15.98
CA GLY A 8 -32.00 16.35 15.82
C GLY A 8 -30.84 17.07 15.15
N GLU A 9 -29.65 16.55 15.45
CA GLU A 9 -28.66 16.21 14.44
C GLU A 9 -28.10 17.42 13.69
N THR A 10 -26.85 17.81 13.93
CA THR A 10 -25.77 17.17 13.20
C THR A 10 -24.52 17.19 14.07
N ARG A 11 -24.04 16.01 14.47
CA ARG A 11 -22.61 15.79 14.71
C ARG A 11 -21.94 16.10 13.38
N ALA A 12 -21.56 17.36 13.18
CA ALA A 12 -20.75 17.75 12.05
C ALA A 12 -19.38 17.14 12.30
N ASP A 13 -19.03 16.23 11.39
CA ASP A 13 -17.71 15.73 11.11
C ASP A 13 -16.91 15.31 12.36
N ASP A 14 -16.99 14.05 12.79
CA ASP A 14 -16.13 13.01 12.19
C ASP A 14 -15.49 13.45 10.88
N GLU A 15 -14.55 14.40 10.98
CA GLU A 15 -13.48 14.61 9.99
C GLU A 15 -12.69 13.30 10.04
N ASN A 16 -13.28 12.31 9.37
CA ASN A 16 -12.74 11.04 9.06
C ASN A 16 -11.42 11.40 8.40
N ARG A 17 -10.35 11.34 9.19
CA ARG A 17 -8.96 11.32 8.78
C ARG A 17 -8.83 10.09 7.90
N ARG A 18 -9.43 10.15 6.71
CA ARG A 18 -9.13 9.30 5.58
C ARG A 18 -7.72 9.70 5.28
N GLU A 19 -6.83 8.92 5.86
CA GLU A 19 -5.47 8.78 5.37
C GLU A 19 -5.57 8.80 3.84
N ASP A 20 -4.83 9.75 3.30
CA ASP A 20 -4.77 10.22 1.92
C ASP A 20 -4.66 9.06 0.92
N ASP A 21 -5.76 8.33 0.72
CA ASP A 21 -5.99 7.41 -0.40
C ASP A 21 -6.74 8.21 -1.46
N SER A 22 -6.17 9.36 -1.82
CA SER A 22 -6.56 10.07 -3.02
C SER A 22 -5.96 9.25 -4.18
N PRO A 23 -6.75 8.59 -5.04
CA PRO A 23 -6.22 7.78 -6.16
C PRO A 23 -5.44 8.60 -7.21
N ASP A 24 -5.36 9.92 -7.02
CA ASP A 24 -4.61 10.88 -7.83
C ASP A 24 -3.23 11.23 -7.25
N SER A 25 -2.91 10.84 -6.00
CA SER A 25 -1.60 11.07 -5.39
C SER A 25 -0.67 9.88 -5.69
N VAL A 26 0.34 10.12 -6.53
CA VAL A 26 1.41 9.14 -6.78
C VAL A 26 2.07 8.77 -5.45
N PRO A 27 2.16 7.47 -5.09
CA PRO A 27 2.71 7.06 -3.81
C PRO A 27 4.16 7.53 -3.67
N GLU A 28 4.59 7.78 -2.44
CA GLU A 28 6.00 8.05 -2.15
C GLU A 28 6.82 6.76 -2.17
N CYS A 29 8.12 6.88 -2.39
CA CYS A 29 9.02 5.75 -2.32
C CYS A 29 9.01 5.14 -0.91
N HIS A 30 8.81 3.82 -0.85
CA HIS A 30 8.78 3.05 0.40
C HIS A 30 10.14 3.03 1.15
N ARG A 31 11.24 3.46 0.50
CA ARG A 31 12.56 3.49 1.12
C ARG A 31 12.62 4.51 2.25
N ARG A 32 13.16 4.10 3.39
CA ARG A 32 13.23 4.94 4.59
C ARG A 32 14.07 6.19 4.31
N GLY A 33 13.47 7.36 4.47
CA GLY A 33 14.15 8.64 4.24
C GLY A 33 14.14 9.10 2.77
N CYS A 34 13.49 8.35 1.87
CA CYS A 34 13.20 8.81 0.53
C CYS A 34 11.78 9.42 0.51
N THR A 35 11.66 10.65 0.04
CA THR A 35 10.38 11.34 -0.19
C THR A 35 10.16 11.59 -1.68
N GLU A 36 10.89 10.86 -2.53
CA GLU A 36 10.69 10.92 -3.97
C GLU A 36 9.41 10.20 -4.35
N ARG A 37 8.81 10.63 -5.46
CA ARG A 37 7.62 9.98 -5.99
C ARG A 37 7.99 8.62 -6.54
N ALA A 38 7.20 7.61 -6.18
CA ALA A 38 7.31 6.30 -6.78
C ALA A 38 6.92 6.39 -8.26
N THR A 39 7.69 5.69 -9.07
CA THR A 39 7.46 5.55 -10.52
C THR A 39 7.40 4.09 -10.92
N PHE A 40 7.71 3.20 -9.98
CA PHE A 40 7.70 1.75 -10.14
C PHE A 40 7.04 1.11 -8.91
N VAL A 41 6.54 -0.10 -9.10
CA VAL A 41 6.11 -1.00 -8.06
C VAL A 41 6.90 -2.31 -8.19
N ALA A 42 7.55 -2.71 -7.11
CA ALA A 42 8.14 -4.04 -6.98
C ALA A 42 7.09 -4.98 -6.38
N LEU A 43 6.76 -6.03 -7.13
CA LEU A 43 5.83 -7.09 -6.76
C LEU A 43 6.63 -8.37 -6.47
N GLU A 44 6.53 -8.88 -5.25
CA GLU A 44 7.13 -10.14 -4.84
C GLU A 44 6.07 -11.10 -4.31
N ARG A 45 5.87 -12.22 -5.01
CA ARG A 45 5.03 -13.32 -4.56
C ARG A 45 5.89 -14.43 -3.97
N TYR A 46 5.67 -14.76 -2.70
CA TYR A 46 6.40 -15.80 -1.99
C TYR A 46 5.47 -16.63 -1.09
N GLN A 47 5.89 -17.85 -0.77
CA GLN A 47 5.21 -18.68 0.22
C GLN A 47 5.56 -18.17 1.61
N GLU A 48 4.57 -17.84 2.42
CA GLU A 48 4.85 -17.42 3.78
C GLU A 48 5.31 -18.59 4.66
N GLU A 49 6.21 -18.28 5.60
CA GLU A 49 6.82 -19.26 6.51
C GLU A 49 5.81 -19.87 7.49
N THR A 50 4.72 -19.17 7.79
CA THR A 50 3.66 -19.66 8.70
C THR A 50 2.79 -20.74 8.03
N GLY A 51 2.91 -20.92 6.71
CA GLY A 51 2.16 -21.90 5.94
C GLY A 51 0.71 -21.51 5.63
N HIS A 52 0.32 -20.24 5.80
CA HIS A 52 -1.04 -19.80 5.46
C HIS A 52 -1.26 -19.59 3.95
N GLY A 53 -0.20 -19.49 3.14
CA GLY A 53 -0.32 -19.49 1.68
C GLY A 53 0.73 -18.63 0.98
N ALA A 54 0.55 -18.44 -0.32
CA ALA A 54 1.34 -17.47 -1.07
C ALA A 54 0.84 -16.07 -0.75
N VAL A 55 1.77 -15.19 -0.39
CA VAL A 55 1.53 -13.77 -0.15
C VAL A 55 2.17 -12.96 -1.26
N GLU A 56 1.56 -11.83 -1.59
CA GLU A 56 2.05 -10.85 -2.55
C GLU A 56 2.43 -9.60 -1.78
N ALA A 57 3.70 -9.21 -1.85
CA ALA A 57 4.22 -7.99 -1.29
C ALA A 57 4.43 -6.96 -2.40
N GLU A 58 3.99 -5.73 -2.15
CA GLU A 58 4.07 -4.62 -3.09
C GLU A 58 4.87 -3.48 -2.45
N ALA A 59 5.85 -2.95 -3.17
CA ALA A 59 6.64 -1.81 -2.72
C ALA A 59 6.73 -0.75 -3.82
N ALA A 60 6.13 0.41 -3.57
CA ALA A 60 6.23 1.56 -4.46
C ALA A 60 7.63 2.21 -4.32
N LEU A 61 8.35 2.36 -5.42
CA LEU A 61 9.74 2.81 -5.44
C LEU A 61 9.97 3.88 -6.50
N CYS A 62 10.90 4.80 -6.22
CA CYS A 62 11.44 5.68 -7.26
C CYS A 62 12.36 4.89 -8.19
N GLN A 63 12.69 5.44 -9.36
CA GLN A 63 13.52 4.76 -10.37
C GLN A 63 14.87 4.27 -9.83
N ASP A 64 15.52 5.06 -8.98
CA ASP A 64 16.83 4.72 -8.41
C ASP A 64 16.74 3.48 -7.51
N HIS A 65 15.83 3.53 -6.53
CA HIS A 65 15.62 2.42 -5.60
C HIS A 65 14.98 1.19 -6.26
N ALA A 66 14.18 1.36 -7.31
CA ALA A 66 13.65 0.25 -8.09
C ALA A 66 14.77 -0.53 -8.81
N ALA A 67 15.83 0.15 -9.24
CA ALA A 67 16.99 -0.49 -9.86
C ALA A 67 17.89 -1.20 -8.84
N GLU A 68 17.89 -0.75 -7.58
CA GLU A 68 18.59 -1.41 -6.47
C GLU A 68 17.76 -2.53 -5.80
N GLU A 69 16.45 -2.56 -6.05
CA GLU A 69 15.56 -3.51 -5.38
C GLU A 69 15.92 -4.94 -5.77
N SER A 70 15.98 -5.79 -4.76
CA SER A 70 16.37 -7.18 -4.92
C SER A 70 15.32 -8.11 -4.31
N PRO A 71 15.12 -9.30 -4.90
CA PRO A 71 14.28 -10.33 -4.30
C PRO A 71 14.74 -10.62 -2.87
N ALA A 72 13.81 -10.51 -1.92
CA ALA A 72 14.11 -10.67 -0.49
C ALA A 72 14.06 -12.16 -0.08
N ASN A 73 13.17 -12.94 -0.71
CA ASN A 73 12.96 -14.36 -0.41
C ASN A 73 13.66 -15.29 -1.42
N LEU A 74 14.99 -15.38 -1.30
CA LEU A 74 15.82 -16.28 -2.13
C LEU A 74 15.89 -17.74 -1.64
N ASP A 75 15.24 -18.07 -0.50
CA ASP A 75 15.26 -19.42 0.09
C ASP A 75 14.49 -20.48 -0.74
N GLY A 76 13.75 -20.02 -1.76
CA GLY A 76 13.80 -20.65 -3.09
C GLY A 76 13.27 -22.08 -3.24
N ASN A 77 12.27 -22.51 -2.46
CA ASN A 77 11.57 -23.79 -2.73
C ASN A 77 10.12 -23.61 -3.20
N TYR A 78 9.66 -22.38 -3.43
CA TYR A 78 8.31 -22.12 -3.89
C TYR A 78 8.24 -22.08 -5.42
N ALA A 79 7.50 -23.02 -6.01
CA ALA A 79 7.40 -23.20 -7.46
C ALA A 79 6.73 -22.02 -8.18
N GLU A 80 5.92 -21.23 -7.49
CA GLU A 80 5.25 -20.05 -8.04
C GLU A 80 5.84 -18.74 -7.52
N TYR A 81 7.10 -18.76 -7.06
CA TYR A 81 7.81 -17.55 -6.68
C TYR A 81 7.95 -16.62 -7.88
N VAL A 82 7.59 -15.35 -7.70
CA VAL A 82 7.66 -14.32 -8.74
C VAL A 82 8.19 -13.04 -8.12
N PHE A 83 9.21 -12.46 -8.74
CA PHE A 83 9.67 -11.11 -8.46
C PHE A 83 9.63 -10.30 -9.74
N ARG A 84 8.93 -9.16 -9.74
CA ARG A 84 8.79 -8.26 -10.89
C ARG A 84 8.84 -6.82 -10.43
N VAL A 85 9.42 -5.96 -11.27
CA VAL A 85 9.39 -4.52 -11.08
C VAL A 85 8.67 -3.94 -12.30
N GLU A 86 7.53 -3.30 -12.07
CA GLU A 86 6.69 -2.72 -13.13
C GLU A 86 6.58 -1.20 -12.95
N PRO A 87 6.52 -0.41 -14.04
CA PRO A 87 6.24 1.02 -13.94
C PRO A 87 4.79 1.27 -13.47
N LEU A 88 4.58 2.34 -12.69
CA LEU A 88 3.26 2.80 -12.23
C LEU A 88 2.47 3.53 -13.32
#